data_AF-A0A443S335-F1
#
_entry.id   AF-A0A443S335-F1
#
_cell.length_a   1.000
_cell.length_b   1.000
_cell.length_c   1.000
_cell.angle_alpha   90.00
_cell.angle_beta   90.00
_cell.angle_gamma   90.00
#
_symmetry.space_group_name_H-M   'P 1'
#
loop_
_entity.id
_entity.type
_entity.pdbx_description
1 polymer ?
#
loop_
_entity_poly.entity_id
_entity_poly.type
_entity_poly.pdbx_seq_one_letter_code
_entity_poly.pdbx_strand_id
1 'polypeptide(L)'
;MVYFALLTLFTLLCFCDTCQKCGETLFLTPLIESGQIEKAKKLSKVSEKRFGCNTESYSGYFTVNKAYNSNLFFWFFKAKDSKAPIILWLQGGPGASSMYGLFMENGPFEITEKMKIKCRK
;
A
#
# COMPACT_ATOMS: atom_id res chain seq x y z
N MET A 1 56.70 25.83 -8.20
CA MET A 1 55.46 25.40 -8.90
C MET A 1 54.85 24.28 -8.06
N VAL A 2 54.06 24.55 -7.02
CA VAL A 2 52.76 25.24 -6.97
C VAL A 2 51.74 24.56 -7.89
N TYR A 3 51.02 23.57 -7.33
CA TYR A 3 49.61 23.22 -7.54
C TYR A 3 49.26 22.25 -6.39
N PHE A 4 49.21 22.73 -5.12
CA PHE A 4 47.95 23.05 -4.42
C PHE A 4 46.89 21.94 -4.62
N ALA A 5 46.63 20.99 -3.71
CA ALA A 5 46.27 21.16 -2.30
C ALA A 5 45.27 22.30 -2.08
N LEU A 6 44.08 22.23 -2.69
CA LEU A 6 42.90 22.96 -2.22
C LEU A 6 41.61 22.39 -2.86
N LEU A 7 40.53 22.38 -2.08
CA LEU A 7 39.14 22.02 -2.40
C LEU A 7 38.68 20.57 -2.16
N THR A 8 38.85 20.13 -0.91
CA THR A 8 37.67 19.67 -0.18
C THR A 8 36.62 20.79 -0.13
N LEU A 9 35.33 20.44 -0.25
CA LEU A 9 34.13 21.20 0.17
C LEU A 9 33.24 21.78 -0.96
N PHE A 10 31.97 21.32 -0.95
CA PHE A 10 30.76 22.01 -1.44
C PHE A 10 30.59 22.14 -2.97
N THR A 11 29.64 21.48 -3.63
CA THR A 11 28.20 21.67 -3.40
C THR A 11 27.35 20.65 -4.16
N LEU A 12 26.36 20.13 -3.43
CA LEU A 12 25.05 19.66 -3.86
C LEU A 12 24.98 18.58 -4.96
N LEU A 13 25.10 17.35 -4.48
CA LEU A 13 24.04 16.36 -4.68
C LEU A 13 22.68 17.06 -4.49
N CYS A 14 22.02 17.44 -5.59
CA CYS A 14 20.58 17.58 -5.61
C CYS A 14 19.99 16.23 -6.07
N PHE A 15 20.41 15.13 -5.43
CA PHE A 15 19.46 14.04 -5.26
C PHE A 15 18.45 14.60 -4.28
N CYS A 16 17.24 14.81 -4.77
CA CYS A 16 16.11 15.19 -3.97
C CYS A 16 15.86 14.07 -2.95
N ASP A 17 16.54 14.12 -1.80
CA ASP A 17 16.35 13.20 -0.66
C ASP A 17 15.02 13.45 0.07
N THR A 18 14.01 13.97 -0.64
CA THR A 18 12.63 14.02 -0.14
C THR A 18 11.71 12.99 -0.80
N CYS A 19 12.25 11.92 -1.40
CA CYS A 19 11.48 10.68 -1.53
C CYS A 19 11.42 9.97 -0.17
N GLN A 20 10.60 10.54 0.70
CA GLN A 20 10.36 10.16 2.07
C GLN A 20 9.90 8.70 2.19
N LYS A 21 10.82 7.78 2.55
CA LYS A 21 10.60 6.42 3.06
C LYS A 21 9.33 5.72 2.52
N CYS A 22 9.25 5.48 1.22
CA CYS A 22 8.34 4.48 0.69
C CYS A 22 8.86 3.11 1.14
N GLY A 23 8.06 2.34 1.87
CA GLY A 23 8.45 0.97 2.25
C GLY A 23 8.68 0.10 1.00
N GLU A 24 9.42 -1.00 1.17
CA GLU A 24 9.59 -1.98 0.10
C GLU A 24 8.25 -2.64 -0.28
N THR A 25 8.12 -3.05 -1.54
CA THR A 25 6.94 -3.76 -2.03
C THR A 25 6.76 -5.08 -1.29
N LEU A 26 5.60 -5.26 -0.65
CA LEU A 26 5.30 -6.47 0.10
C LEU A 26 4.59 -7.52 -0.78
N PHE A 27 5.35 -8.55 -1.17
CA PHE A 27 4.82 -9.76 -1.78
C PHE A 27 4.51 -10.78 -0.69
N LEU A 28 3.24 -11.20 -0.60
CA LEU A 28 2.79 -12.14 0.44
C LEU A 28 3.01 -13.59 0.05
N THR A 29 3.00 -13.92 -1.24
CA THR A 29 3.10 -15.30 -1.73
C THR A 29 4.34 -16.04 -1.18
N PRO A 30 5.56 -15.48 -1.19
CA PRO A 30 6.73 -16.19 -0.63
C PRO A 30 6.62 -16.45 0.88
N LEU A 31 6.00 -15.54 1.63
CA LEU A 31 5.79 -15.71 3.08
C LEU A 31 4.73 -16.78 3.36
N ILE A 32 3.67 -16.82 2.55
CA ILE A 32 2.60 -17.80 2.70
C ILE A 32 3.09 -19.20 2.34
N GLU A 33 3.81 -19.34 1.23
CA GLU A 33 4.37 -20.61 0.78
C GLU A 33 5.42 -21.18 1.74
N SER A 34 6.15 -20.32 2.46
CA SER A 34 7.07 -20.72 3.53
C SER A 34 6.40 -20.93 4.90
N GLY A 35 5.07 -20.87 4.98
CA GLY A 35 4.31 -21.07 6.22
C GLY A 35 4.40 -19.91 7.23
N GLN A 36 5.01 -18.78 6.86
CA GLN A 36 5.18 -17.59 7.71
C GLN A 36 3.91 -16.72 7.74
N ILE A 37 2.75 -17.31 8.02
CA ILE A 37 1.43 -16.66 7.93
C ILE A 37 1.29 -15.48 8.89
N GLU A 38 1.71 -15.63 10.14
CA GLU A 38 1.60 -14.55 11.14
C GLU A 38 2.51 -13.37 10.80
N LYS A 39 3.68 -13.63 10.22
CA LYS A 39 4.56 -12.59 9.70
C LYS A 39 3.93 -11.88 8.50
N ALA A 40 3.35 -12.64 7.56
CA ALA A 40 2.67 -12.08 6.40
C ALA A 40 1.51 -11.15 6.82
N LYS A 41 0.67 -11.58 7.76
CA LYS A 41 -0.42 -10.77 8.34
C LYS A 41 0.11 -9.52 9.03
N LYS A 42 1.16 -9.65 9.84
CA LYS A 42 1.75 -8.51 10.56
C LYS A 42 2.31 -7.46 9.59
N LEU A 43 3.00 -7.90 8.54
CA LEU A 43 3.59 -7.00 7.55
C LEU A 43 2.55 -6.34 6.65
N SER A 44 1.44 -7.01 6.33
CA SER A 44 0.39 -6.44 5.48
C SER A 44 -0.48 -5.42 6.19
N LYS A 45 -0.40 -5.30 7.52
CA LYS A 45 -1.23 -4.36 8.30
C LYS A 45 -0.96 -2.91 7.89
N VAL A 46 -2.02 -2.20 7.49
CA VAL A 46 -1.95 -0.79 7.08
C VAL A 46 -2.09 0.12 8.30
N SER A 47 -1.21 1.11 8.43
CA SER A 47 -1.24 2.06 9.55
C SER A 47 -2.44 3.02 9.46
N GLU A 48 -3.34 2.96 10.44
CA GLU A 48 -4.62 3.68 10.45
C GLU A 48 -4.50 5.19 10.69
N LYS A 49 -3.37 5.64 11.26
CA LYS A 49 -3.15 7.05 11.68
C LYS A 49 -3.35 8.08 10.56
N ARG A 50 -3.27 7.65 9.30
CA ARG A 50 -3.46 8.53 8.12
C ARG A 50 -4.92 8.74 7.74
N PHE A 51 -5.84 7.85 8.15
CA PHE A 51 -7.23 7.85 7.68
C PHE A 51 -8.23 8.27 8.76
N GLY A 52 -7.91 8.05 10.05
CA GLY A 52 -8.76 8.51 11.17
C GLY A 52 -10.08 7.76 11.36
N CYS A 53 -10.28 6.63 10.67
CA CYS A 53 -11.56 5.89 10.67
C CYS A 53 -11.63 4.67 11.59
N ASN A 54 -10.57 4.39 12.36
CA ASN A 54 -10.45 3.20 13.22
C ASN A 54 -10.85 1.90 12.47
N THR A 55 -10.31 1.73 11.26
CA THR A 55 -10.61 0.60 10.38
C THR A 55 -9.36 -0.25 10.24
N GLU A 56 -9.36 -1.42 10.88
CA GLU A 56 -8.29 -2.41 10.73
C GLU A 56 -8.28 -2.92 9.29
N SER A 57 -7.14 -2.74 8.61
CA SER A 57 -7.00 -3.10 7.20
C SER A 57 -5.62 -3.64 6.86
N TYR A 58 -5.57 -4.41 5.77
CA TYR A 58 -4.41 -5.15 5.32
C TYR A 58 -4.25 -5.02 3.81
N SER A 59 -3.05 -4.79 3.31
CA SER A 59 -2.78 -4.70 1.87
C SER A 59 -1.46 -5.35 1.48
N GLY A 60 -1.30 -5.62 0.19
CA GLY A 60 -0.09 -6.22 -0.36
C GLY A 60 -0.35 -6.81 -1.73
N TYR A 61 0.60 -7.63 -2.18
CA TYR A 61 0.53 -8.29 -3.48
C TYR A 61 0.53 -9.81 -3.34
N PHE A 62 -0.35 -10.46 -4.10
CA PHE A 62 -0.30 -11.91 -4.34
C PHE A 62 0.25 -12.17 -5.74
N THR A 63 1.24 -13.04 -5.84
CA THR A 63 1.72 -13.55 -7.12
C THR A 63 0.72 -14.55 -7.68
N VAL A 64 0.12 -14.22 -8.82
CA VAL A 64 -0.89 -15.06 -9.50
C VAL A 64 -0.30 -15.88 -10.64
N ASN A 65 0.84 -15.45 -11.18
CA ASN A 65 1.59 -16.24 -12.15
C ASN A 65 3.10 -16.00 -11.97
N LYS A 66 3.82 -17.03 -11.50
CA LYS A 66 5.26 -16.96 -11.26
C LYS A 66 6.08 -16.86 -12.54
N ALA A 67 5.65 -17.51 -13.63
CA ALA A 67 6.39 -17.53 -14.90
C ALA A 67 6.45 -16.12 -15.54
N TYR A 68 5.41 -15.32 -15.36
CA TYR A 68 5.35 -13.95 -15.88
C TYR A 68 5.55 -12.87 -14.82
N ASN A 69 5.90 -13.23 -13.58
CA ASN A 69 5.95 -12.31 -12.44
C ASN A 69 4.68 -11.43 -12.33
N SER A 70 3.52 -12.05 -12.55
CA SER A 70 2.22 -11.37 -12.49
C SER A 70 1.71 -11.34 -11.05
N ASN A 71 1.35 -10.16 -10.58
CA ASN A 71 0.98 -9.91 -9.20
C ASN A 71 -0.31 -9.07 -9.12
N LEU A 72 -1.25 -9.46 -8.26
CA LEU A 72 -2.46 -8.70 -7.98
C LEU A 72 -2.34 -7.98 -6.64
N PHE A 73 -2.63 -6.68 -6.65
CA PHE A 73 -2.79 -5.88 -5.46
C PHE A 73 -4.15 -6.17 -4.79
N PHE A 74 -4.19 -6.20 -3.46
CA PHE A 74 -5.43 -6.20 -2.70
C PHE A 74 -5.37 -5.21 -1.54
N TRP A 75 -6.55 -4.79 -1.09
CA TRP A 75 -6.73 -4.07 0.17
C TRP A 75 -7.98 -4.58 0.88
N PHE A 76 -7.77 -5.31 1.96
CA PHE A 76 -8.80 -5.92 2.79
C PHE A 76 -9.13 -5.06 4.00
N PHE A 77 -10.41 -4.99 4.37
CA PHE A 77 -10.91 -4.28 5.54
C PHE A 77 -11.66 -5.24 6.44
N LYS A 78 -11.30 -5.29 7.72
CA LYS A 78 -11.95 -6.16 8.68
C LYS A 78 -13.32 -5.59 9.06
N ALA A 79 -14.33 -6.46 9.09
CA ALA A 79 -15.66 -6.10 9.57
C ALA A 79 -15.66 -5.82 11.08
N LYS A 80 -16.61 -4.99 11.53
CA LYS A 80 -16.83 -4.74 12.96
C LYS A 80 -17.44 -5.96 13.66
N ASP A 81 -18.29 -6.71 12.95
CA ASP A 81 -18.86 -7.97 13.43
C ASP A 81 -17.99 -9.15 13.00
N SER A 82 -17.56 -9.95 13.98
CA SER A 82 -16.81 -11.19 13.79
C SER A 82 -17.54 -12.27 12.99
N LYS A 83 -18.88 -12.21 12.90
CA LYS A 83 -19.71 -13.17 12.15
C LYS A 83 -19.96 -12.74 10.70
N ALA A 84 -19.51 -11.56 10.30
CA ALA A 84 -19.71 -11.05 8.95
C ALA A 84 -19.00 -11.94 7.90
N PRO A 85 -19.59 -12.12 6.71
CA PRO A 85 -18.96 -12.87 5.63
C PRO A 85 -17.78 -12.11 5.01
N ILE A 86 -16.91 -12.84 4.31
CA ILE A 86 -15.87 -12.24 3.45
C ILE A 86 -16.50 -11.87 2.11
N ILE A 87 -16.30 -10.63 1.67
CA ILE A 87 -16.77 -10.12 0.38
C ILE A 87 -15.57 -9.78 -0.48
N LEU A 88 -15.56 -10.30 -1.71
CA LEU A 88 -14.62 -9.91 -2.76
C LEU A 88 -15.30 -8.90 -3.69
N TRP A 89 -14.69 -7.73 -3.86
CA TRP A 89 -15.19 -6.68 -4.76
C TRP A 89 -14.26 -6.50 -5.96
N LEU A 90 -14.80 -6.64 -7.16
CA LEU A 90 -14.07 -6.53 -8.42
C LEU A 90 -14.74 -5.49 -9.31
N GLN A 91 -13.99 -4.47 -9.71
CA GLN A 91 -14.49 -3.51 -10.67
C GLN A 91 -14.43 -4.05 -12.10
N GLY A 92 -15.36 -3.56 -12.92
CA GLY A 92 -15.55 -3.99 -14.31
C GLY A 92 -14.69 -3.20 -15.31
N GLY A 93 -15.27 -2.93 -16.49
CA GLY A 93 -14.59 -2.25 -17.60
C GLY A 93 -14.57 -3.11 -18.85
N PRO A 94 -13.42 -3.70 -19.24
CA PRO A 94 -12.30 -4.21 -18.43
C PRO A 94 -11.17 -3.21 -18.11
N GLY A 95 -10.36 -3.51 -17.09
CA GLY A 95 -9.13 -2.77 -16.74
C GLY A 95 -9.31 -1.65 -15.71
N ALA A 96 -10.54 -1.39 -15.25
CA ALA A 96 -10.76 -0.43 -14.17
C ALA A 96 -10.28 -0.98 -12.83
N SER A 97 -9.70 -0.11 -12.00
CA SER A 97 -9.20 -0.51 -10.69
C SER A 97 -10.35 -0.67 -9.68
N SER A 98 -10.34 -1.77 -8.91
CA SER A 98 -11.25 -1.95 -7.76
C SER A 98 -11.11 -0.88 -6.69
N MET A 99 -10.04 -0.09 -6.71
CA MET A 99 -9.88 1.08 -5.85
C MET A 99 -10.96 2.14 -6.11
N TYR A 100 -11.57 2.17 -7.30
CA TYR A 100 -12.71 3.02 -7.57
C TYR A 100 -13.89 2.68 -6.63
N GLY A 101 -14.27 1.40 -6.52
CA GLY A 101 -15.36 1.01 -5.61
C GLY A 101 -15.05 1.26 -4.14
N LEU A 102 -13.78 1.11 -3.76
CA LEU A 102 -13.30 1.41 -2.41
C LEU A 102 -13.54 2.88 -2.03
N PHE A 103 -13.27 3.83 -2.92
CA PHE A 103 -13.37 5.26 -2.61
C PHE A 103 -14.69 5.92 -3.02
N MET A 104 -15.35 5.41 -4.06
CA MET A 104 -16.50 6.05 -4.69
C MET A 104 -17.82 5.33 -4.44
N GLU A 105 -17.80 4.04 -4.08
CA GLU A 105 -19.01 3.24 -3.92
C GLU A 105 -19.23 2.83 -2.46
N ASN A 106 -18.79 1.63 -2.07
CA ASN A 106 -19.15 0.95 -0.83
C ASN A 106 -17.97 0.70 0.12
N GLY A 107 -16.76 1.17 -0.20
CA GLY A 107 -15.65 1.07 0.74
C GLY A 107 -15.77 2.03 1.93
N PRO A 108 -14.91 1.87 2.95
CA PRO A 108 -15.03 2.60 4.22
C PRO A 108 -14.66 4.08 4.13
N PHE A 109 -14.26 4.55 2.95
CA PHE A 109 -13.75 5.89 2.73
C PHE A 109 -14.53 6.63 1.64
N GLU A 110 -14.54 7.94 1.77
CA GLU A 110 -15.00 8.91 0.79
C GLU A 110 -13.86 9.88 0.49
N ILE A 111 -13.76 10.31 -0.77
CA ILE A 111 -12.87 11.41 -1.16
C ILE A 111 -13.70 12.69 -1.21
N THR A 112 -13.32 13.66 -0.39
CA THR A 112 -13.94 14.99 -0.38
C THR A 112 -13.45 15.82 -1.57
N GLU A 113 -14.19 16.89 -1.92
CA GLU A 113 -13.79 17.84 -2.96
C GLU A 113 -12.40 18.47 -2.73
N LYS A 114 -11.98 18.54 -1.46
CA LYS A 114 -10.64 19.02 -1.06
C LYS A 114 -9.55 17.95 -1.18
N MET A 115 -9.83 16.83 -1.87
CA MET A 115 -8.94 15.67 -2.02
C MET A 115 -8.47 15.08 -0.69
N LYS A 116 -9.30 15.19 0.35
CA LYS A 116 -9.06 14.55 1.66
C LYS A 116 -9.93 13.33 1.82
N ILE A 117 -9.37 12.31 2.46
CA ILE A 117 -10.10 11.11 2.87
C ILE A 117 -10.99 11.44 4.07
N LYS A 118 -12.24 10.98 4.00
CA LYS A 118 -13.24 11.02 5.07
C LYS A 118 -13.78 9.61 5.27
N CYS A 119 -14.19 9.29 6.49
CA CYS A 119 -14.84 8.01 6.80
C CYS A 119 -16.27 7.99 6.25
N ARG A 120 -16.60 6.95 5.47
CA ARG A 120 -17.97 6.69 5.02
C ARG A 120 -18.79 6.19 6.21
N LYS A 121 -20.01 6.73 6.37
CA LYS A 121 -20.93 6.37 7.46
C LYS A 121 -21.74 5.13 7.10
#